data_AF-A0A0D2RG67-F1
#
_entry.id   AF-A0A0D2RG67-F1
#
_cell.length_a   1.000
_cell.length_b   1.000
_cell.length_c   1.000
_cell.angle_alpha   90.00
_cell.angle_beta   90.00
_cell.angle_gamma   90.00
#
_symmetry.space_group_name_H-M   'P 1'
#
loop_
_entity.id
_entity.type
_entity.pdbx_description
1 polymer ?
#
loop_
_entity_poly.entity_id
_entity_poly.type
_entity_poly.pdbx_seq_one_letter_code
_entity_poly.pdbx_strand_id
1 'polypeptide(L)'
;MHVKKDIFNLIVDTFNGLSNTDGPSFRRIVVILEILAKYRSCVVMLDLECDDLANEMFSTFFSVVRDDHPENVLSAMQTIMIVVLEESEDVRDDLLLVILSALGRNESADQLDTRLRAVRLVGSLFALPGANICEAF
;
A
#
# COMPACT_ATOMS: atom_id res chain seq x y z
N MET A 1 -13.96 -9.18 -18.39
CA MET A 1 -13.71 -8.90 -16.97
C MET A 1 -12.41 -9.54 -16.46
N HIS A 2 -12.06 -10.77 -16.86
CA HIS A 2 -10.86 -11.48 -16.35
C HIS A 2 -9.50 -10.83 -16.68
N VAL A 3 -9.28 -10.36 -17.92
CA VAL A 3 -7.97 -9.81 -18.34
C VAL A 3 -7.50 -8.62 -17.50
N LYS A 4 -8.41 -7.77 -17.00
CA LYS A 4 -8.03 -6.60 -16.19
C LYS A 4 -7.55 -7.02 -14.79
N LYS A 5 -8.19 -8.01 -14.17
CA LYS A 5 -7.79 -8.57 -12.87
C LYS A 5 -6.43 -9.26 -12.98
N ASP A 6 -6.18 -9.99 -14.05
CA ASP A 6 -4.89 -10.66 -14.29
C ASP A 6 -3.72 -9.66 -14.41
N ILE A 7 -3.96 -8.50 -15.03
CA ILE A 7 -2.95 -7.44 -15.14
C ILE A 7 -2.63 -6.85 -13.76
N PHE A 8 -3.65 -6.53 -12.96
CA PHE A 8 -3.41 -5.98 -11.63
C PHE A 8 -2.76 -7.01 -10.70
N ASN A 9 -3.13 -8.28 -10.78
CA ASN A 9 -2.44 -9.36 -10.05
C ASN A 9 -0.95 -9.37 -10.39
N LEU A 10 -0.60 -9.34 -11.68
CA LEU A 10 0.79 -9.29 -12.10
C LEU A 10 1.52 -8.04 -11.59
N ILE A 11 0.85 -6.89 -11.55
CA ILE A 11 1.42 -5.64 -11.02
C ILE A 11 1.67 -5.76 -9.51
N VAL A 12 0.71 -6.25 -8.73
CA VAL A 12 0.84 -6.43 -7.28
C VAL A 12 1.93 -7.45 -6.97
N ASP A 13 1.95 -8.59 -7.66
CA ASP A 13 3.00 -9.60 -7.55
C ASP A 13 4.40 -9.02 -7.80
N THR A 14 4.50 -8.12 -8.78
CA THR A 14 5.77 -7.45 -9.13
C THR A 14 6.31 -6.62 -7.96
N PHE A 15 5.45 -6.08 -7.09
CA PHE A 15 5.87 -5.27 -5.95
C PHE A 15 6.53 -6.07 -4.82
N ASN A 16 6.37 -7.39 -4.76
CA ASN A 16 7.16 -8.23 -3.84
C ASN A 16 8.68 -8.07 -4.06
N GLY A 17 9.09 -7.74 -5.29
CA GLY A 17 10.49 -7.49 -5.63
C GLY A 17 11.05 -6.16 -5.10
N LEU A 18 10.22 -5.27 -4.53
CA LEU A 18 10.70 -4.05 -3.85
C LEU A 18 11.52 -4.35 -2.59
N SER A 19 11.40 -5.57 -2.05
CA SER A 19 12.22 -6.03 -0.90
C SER A 19 13.72 -6.17 -1.24
N ASN A 20 14.08 -6.31 -2.51
CA ASN A 20 15.46 -6.48 -2.98
C ASN A 20 15.94 -5.24 -3.77
N THR A 21 16.42 -4.23 -3.05
CA THR A 21 16.87 -2.94 -3.60
C THR A 21 18.09 -3.05 -4.52
N ASP A 22 18.94 -4.05 -4.30
CA ASP A 22 20.12 -4.34 -5.12
C ASP A 22 19.81 -5.22 -6.35
N GLY A 23 18.55 -5.67 -6.48
CA GLY A 23 18.12 -6.56 -7.55
C GLY A 23 18.18 -5.89 -8.93
N PRO A 24 18.52 -6.64 -10.00
CA PRO A 24 18.64 -6.09 -11.35
C PRO A 24 17.31 -5.53 -11.91
N SER A 25 16.19 -5.96 -11.32
CA SER A 25 14.85 -5.52 -11.70
C SER A 25 14.33 -4.34 -10.86
N PHE A 26 15.01 -3.94 -9.78
CA PHE A 26 14.49 -2.96 -8.82
C PHE A 26 14.05 -1.66 -9.50
N ARG A 27 14.92 -1.07 -10.35
CA ARG A 27 14.59 0.14 -11.12
C ARG A 27 13.30 -0.01 -11.94
N ARG A 28 13.08 -1.16 -12.57
CA ARG A 28 11.89 -1.40 -13.39
C ARG A 28 10.64 -1.50 -12.52
N ILE A 29 10.74 -2.15 -11.36
CA ILE A 29 9.64 -2.27 -10.40
C ILE A 29 9.26 -0.88 -9.86
N VAL A 30 10.26 -0.05 -9.54
CA VAL A 30 10.05 1.35 -9.11
C VAL A 30 9.30 2.16 -10.18
N VAL A 31 9.68 2.05 -11.45
CA VAL A 31 8.96 2.75 -12.53
C VAL A 31 7.49 2.30 -12.62
N ILE A 32 7.21 1.01 -12.45
CA ILE A 32 5.83 0.48 -12.46
C ILE A 32 5.05 1.05 -11.27
N LEU A 33 5.67 1.08 -10.07
CA LEU A 33 5.09 1.64 -8.86
C LEU A 33 4.76 3.14 -9.04
N GLU A 34 5.70 3.92 -9.58
CA GLU A 34 5.52 5.34 -9.85
C GLU A 34 4.42 5.61 -10.88
N ILE A 35 4.31 4.80 -11.93
CA ILE A 35 3.22 4.89 -12.91
C ILE A 35 1.88 4.62 -12.22
N LEU A 36 1.80 3.55 -11.41
CA LEU A 36 0.58 3.20 -10.70
C LEU A 36 0.13 4.34 -9.77
N ALA A 37 1.06 4.94 -9.03
CA ALA A 37 0.81 6.09 -8.17
C ALA A 37 0.39 7.33 -8.97
N LYS A 38 1.14 7.70 -10.02
CA LYS A 38 0.94 8.91 -10.81
C LYS A 38 -0.42 8.94 -11.51
N TYR A 39 -0.81 7.80 -12.10
CA TYR A 39 -2.06 7.70 -12.86
C TYR A 39 -3.23 7.21 -12.00
N ARG A 40 -3.04 7.05 -10.68
CA ARG A 40 -4.05 6.56 -9.75
C ARG A 40 -4.75 5.29 -10.26
N SER A 41 -4.02 4.41 -10.95
CA SER A 41 -4.66 3.29 -11.65
C SER A 41 -5.16 2.20 -10.69
N CYS A 42 -4.84 2.30 -9.39
CA CYS A 42 -5.46 1.55 -8.31
C CYS A 42 -6.96 1.85 -8.14
N VAL A 43 -7.49 3.00 -8.58
CA VAL A 43 -8.95 3.29 -8.52
C VAL A 43 -9.72 2.34 -9.43
N VAL A 44 -9.17 1.99 -10.59
CA VAL A 44 -9.79 1.02 -11.51
C VAL A 44 -9.88 -0.36 -10.86
N MET A 45 -9.00 -0.69 -9.89
CA MET A 45 -9.11 -1.93 -9.12
C MET A 45 -10.33 -1.89 -8.19
N LEU A 46 -10.64 -0.73 -7.59
CA LEU A 46 -11.84 -0.52 -6.79
C LEU A 46 -13.11 -0.55 -7.65
N ASP A 47 -13.12 0.15 -8.79
CA ASP A 47 -14.26 0.14 -9.74
C ASP A 47 -14.61 -1.26 -10.27
N LEU A 48 -13.64 -2.18 -10.23
CA LEU A 48 -13.79 -3.57 -10.66
C LEU A 48 -14.09 -4.53 -9.51
N GLU A 49 -14.33 -4.02 -8.30
CA GLU A 49 -14.60 -4.79 -7.08
C GLU A 49 -13.48 -5.82 -6.79
N CYS A 50 -12.23 -5.45 -7.05
CA CYS A 50 -11.06 -6.28 -6.81
C CYS A 50 -10.45 -6.02 -5.42
N ASP A 51 -11.30 -6.00 -4.39
CA ASP A 51 -10.91 -5.65 -3.02
C ASP A 51 -9.85 -6.60 -2.43
N ASP A 52 -9.94 -7.89 -2.74
CA ASP A 52 -8.94 -8.88 -2.30
C ASP A 52 -7.52 -8.49 -2.75
N LEU A 53 -7.43 -7.90 -3.94
CA LEU A 53 -6.18 -7.44 -4.52
C LEU A 53 -5.71 -6.12 -3.91
N ALA A 54 -6.63 -5.26 -3.48
CA ALA A 54 -6.30 -4.09 -2.67
C ALA A 54 -5.68 -4.52 -1.34
N ASN A 55 -6.26 -5.52 -0.67
CA ASN A 55 -5.74 -6.07 0.57
C ASN A 55 -4.36 -6.71 0.39
N GLU A 56 -4.17 -7.44 -0.71
CA GLU A 56 -2.89 -8.04 -1.06
C GLU A 56 -1.83 -6.97 -1.34
N MET A 57 -2.20 -5.88 -2.02
CA MET A 57 -1.30 -4.75 -2.27
C MET A 57 -0.83 -4.08 -0.98
N PHE A 58 -1.75 -3.85 -0.03
CA PHE A 58 -1.39 -3.30 1.29
C PHE A 58 -0.48 -4.25 2.07
N SER A 59 -0.84 -5.54 2.11
CA SER A 59 -0.04 -6.58 2.77
C SER A 59 1.37 -6.65 2.16
N THR A 60 1.46 -6.58 0.83
CA THR A 60 2.73 -6.55 0.10
C THR A 60 3.55 -5.35 0.53
N PHE A 61 3.02 -4.13 0.46
CA PHE A 61 3.73 -2.91 0.86
C PHE A 61 4.21 -2.95 2.31
N PHE A 62 3.37 -3.39 3.25
CA PHE A 62 3.77 -3.53 4.65
C PHE A 62 4.86 -4.59 4.85
N SER A 63 4.90 -5.65 4.03
CA SER A 63 5.93 -6.68 4.11
C SER A 63 7.28 -6.25 3.49
N VAL A 64 7.26 -5.41 2.45
CA VAL A 64 8.47 -5.01 1.73
C VAL A 64 9.10 -3.73 2.24
N VAL A 65 8.37 -2.89 2.98
CA VAL A 65 8.86 -1.57 3.42
C VAL A 65 10.08 -1.67 4.36
N ARG A 66 11.13 -0.93 4.02
CA ARG A 66 12.40 -0.89 4.75
C ARG A 66 12.94 0.54 4.83
N ASP A 67 13.78 0.83 5.82
CA ASP A 67 14.34 2.18 6.01
C ASP A 67 15.40 2.55 4.95
N ASP A 68 15.92 1.57 4.21
CA ASP A 68 16.89 1.75 3.12
C ASP A 68 16.21 2.01 1.76
N HIS A 69 14.88 2.10 1.71
CA HIS A 69 14.16 2.45 0.49
C HIS A 69 14.39 3.91 0.08
N PRO A 70 14.58 4.19 -1.22
CA PRO A 70 14.57 5.55 -1.74
C PRO A 70 13.26 6.27 -1.41
N GLU A 71 13.33 7.59 -1.16
CA GLU A 71 12.17 8.40 -0.77
C GLU A 71 11.03 8.33 -1.80
N ASN A 72 11.35 8.33 -3.10
CA ASN A 72 10.35 8.23 -4.17
C ASN A 72 9.59 6.90 -4.12
N VAL A 73 10.23 5.82 -3.68
CA VAL A 73 9.61 4.50 -3.54
C VAL A 73 8.62 4.50 -2.38
N LEU A 74 9.03 5.03 -1.22
CA LEU A 74 8.15 5.18 -0.06
C LEU A 74 6.95 6.10 -0.37
N SER A 75 7.21 7.23 -1.02
CA SER A 75 6.19 8.20 -1.42
C SER A 75 5.18 7.61 -2.43
N ALA A 76 5.65 6.79 -3.38
CA ALA A 76 4.76 6.13 -4.32
C ALA A 76 3.88 5.08 -3.63
N MET A 77 4.43 4.25 -2.72
CA MET A 77 3.63 3.32 -1.92
C MET A 77 2.57 4.06 -1.08
N GLN A 78 2.98 5.12 -0.37
CA GLN A 78 2.07 5.98 0.39
C GLN A 78 0.95 6.54 -0.47
N THR A 79 1.30 7.11 -1.62
CA THR A 79 0.33 7.72 -2.55
C THR A 79 -0.72 6.71 -2.98
N ILE A 80 -0.31 5.49 -3.35
CA ILE A 80 -1.23 4.43 -3.76
C ILE A 80 -2.17 4.04 -2.61
N MET A 81 -1.63 3.84 -1.42
CA MET A 81 -2.42 3.47 -0.24
C MET A 81 -3.41 4.57 0.16
N ILE A 82 -3.01 5.84 0.10
CA ILE A 82 -3.88 6.99 0.33
C ILE A 82 -5.03 6.98 -0.67
N VAL A 83 -4.72 6.90 -1.97
CA VAL A 83 -5.75 6.93 -3.03
C VAL A 83 -6.73 5.79 -2.87
N VAL A 84 -6.26 4.57 -2.53
CA VAL A 84 -7.17 3.45 -2.28
C VAL A 84 -8.13 3.74 -1.12
N LEU A 85 -7.64 4.32 -0.01
CA LEU A 85 -8.48 4.67 1.14
C LEU A 85 -9.44 5.84 0.85
N GLU A 86 -8.99 6.87 0.12
CA GLU A 86 -9.79 8.04 -0.22
C GLU A 86 -10.92 7.73 -1.19
N GLU A 87 -10.69 6.82 -2.14
CA GLU A 87 -11.64 6.49 -3.21
C GLU A 87 -12.52 5.28 -2.86
N SER A 88 -12.33 4.66 -1.69
CA SER A 88 -13.23 3.62 -1.19
C SER A 88 -14.48 4.25 -0.57
N GLU A 89 -15.68 3.76 -0.93
CA GLU A 89 -16.95 4.18 -0.29
C GLU A 89 -16.96 3.82 1.20
N ASP A 90 -16.58 2.58 1.53
CA ASP A 90 -16.39 2.07 2.88
C ASP A 90 -15.09 1.27 2.96
N VAL A 91 -14.32 1.44 4.04
CA VAL A 91 -13.12 0.64 4.27
C VAL A 91 -13.54 -0.73 4.81
N ARG A 92 -13.31 -1.79 4.02
CA ARG A 92 -13.65 -3.16 4.42
C ARG A 92 -12.91 -3.61 5.68
N ASP A 93 -13.57 -4.45 6.48
CA ASP A 93 -13.02 -4.99 7.73
C ASP A 93 -11.69 -5.75 7.54
N ASP A 94 -11.53 -6.45 6.42
CA ASP A 94 -10.30 -7.17 6.12
C ASP A 94 -9.13 -6.23 5.81
N LEU A 95 -9.37 -5.13 5.08
CA LEU A 95 -8.38 -4.07 4.88
C LEU A 95 -8.01 -3.41 6.22
N LEU A 96 -9.00 -3.12 7.05
CA LEU A 96 -8.77 -2.59 8.40
C LEU A 96 -7.92 -3.55 9.24
N LEU A 97 -8.20 -4.85 9.19
CA LEU A 97 -7.40 -5.85 9.89
C LEU A 97 -5.95 -5.88 9.38
N VAL A 98 -5.71 -5.76 8.07
CA VAL A 98 -4.36 -5.67 7.50
C VAL A 98 -3.61 -4.45 8.06
N ILE A 99 -4.24 -3.27 8.05
CA ILE A 99 -3.65 -2.03 8.57
C ILE A 99 -3.38 -2.14 10.08
N LEU A 100 -4.36 -2.60 10.86
CA LEU A 100 -4.24 -2.75 12.31
C LEU A 100 -3.17 -3.77 12.71
N SER A 101 -3.04 -4.85 11.93
CA SER A 101 -2.00 -5.86 12.13
C SER A 101 -0.61 -5.27 11.86
N ALA A 102 -0.45 -4.49 10.79
CA ALA A 102 0.81 -3.77 10.52
C ALA A 102 1.18 -2.76 11.62
N LEU A 103 0.18 -2.14 12.26
CA LEU A 103 0.37 -1.24 13.41
C LEU A 103 0.59 -1.99 14.74
N GLY A 104 0.55 -3.33 14.73
CA GLY A 104 0.78 -4.19 15.88
C GLY A 104 -0.32 -4.09 16.94
N ARG A 105 -1.57 -3.82 16.53
CA ARG A 105 -2.73 -3.88 17.42
C ARG A 105 -3.24 -5.30 17.66
N ASN A 106 -2.80 -6.29 16.89
CA ASN A 106 -3.37 -7.65 16.91
C ASN A 106 -2.44 -8.83 17.26
N GLU A 107 -1.11 -8.71 17.50
CA GLU A 107 -0.32 -9.71 18.28
C GLU A 107 1.20 -9.41 18.43
N SER A 108 1.75 -9.73 19.62
CA SER A 108 3.14 -9.80 20.16
C SER A 108 4.21 -8.72 19.86
N ALA A 109 5.03 -8.43 20.88
CA ALA A 109 5.90 -7.26 21.02
C ALA A 109 7.20 -7.22 20.17
N ASP A 110 7.42 -8.17 19.25
CA ASP A 110 8.71 -8.34 18.56
C ASP A 110 8.87 -7.58 17.23
N GLN A 111 7.93 -6.69 16.86
CA GLN A 111 8.02 -5.91 15.62
C GLN A 111 7.88 -4.40 15.83
N LEU A 112 8.66 -3.81 16.74
CA LEU A 112 8.73 -2.35 16.89
C LEU A 112 9.12 -1.62 15.58
N ASP A 113 9.95 -2.27 14.76
CA ASP A 113 10.46 -1.73 13.50
C ASP A 113 9.38 -1.68 12.40
N THR A 114 8.65 -2.79 12.19
CA THR A 114 7.46 -2.83 11.31
C THR A 114 6.41 -1.84 11.78
N ARG A 115 6.17 -1.75 13.09
CA ARG A 115 5.19 -0.82 13.69
C ARG A 115 5.59 0.63 13.45
N LEU A 116 6.86 1.00 13.65
CA LEU A 116 7.31 2.37 13.41
C LEU A 116 7.19 2.74 11.92
N ARG A 117 7.49 1.81 11.01
CA ARG A 117 7.33 2.02 9.57
C ARG A 117 5.88 2.14 9.14
N ALA A 118 5.01 1.26 9.63
CA ALA A 118 3.57 1.34 9.41
C ALA A 118 2.99 2.63 10.01
N VAL A 119 3.40 3.03 11.22
CA VAL A 119 3.02 4.30 11.86
C VAL A 119 3.57 5.50 11.08
N ARG A 120 4.74 5.42 10.44
CA ARG A 120 5.24 6.51 9.57
C ARG A 120 4.39 6.63 8.30
N LEU A 121 4.06 5.52 7.66
CA LEU A 121 3.16 5.46 6.50
C LEU A 121 1.76 5.98 6.83
N VAL A 122 1.18 5.50 7.93
CA VAL A 122 -0.17 5.87 8.39
C VAL A 122 -0.20 7.26 9.04
N GLY A 123 0.82 7.64 9.79
CA GLY A 123 0.92 8.95 10.45
C GLY A 123 1.08 10.10 9.45
N SER A 124 1.71 9.84 8.30
CA SER A 124 1.72 10.79 7.19
C SER A 124 0.37 10.87 6.47
N LEU A 125 -0.46 9.81 6.50
CA LEU A 125 -1.86 9.85 6.06
C LEU A 125 -2.67 10.90 6.83
N PHE A 126 -2.50 10.95 8.16
CA PHE A 126 -3.23 11.87 9.04
C PHE A 126 -2.62 13.28 9.12
N ALA A 127 -1.39 13.48 8.65
CA ALA A 127 -0.70 14.77 8.68
C ALA A 127 -0.88 15.60 7.39
N LEU A 128 -1.51 15.04 6.35
CA LEU A 128 -1.81 15.77 5.13
C LEU A 128 -2.95 16.77 5.36
N PRO A 129 -2.77 18.06 5.07
CA PRO A 129 -3.85 19.04 5.16
C PRO A 129 -4.86 18.76 4.04
N GLY A 130 -5.97 18.10 4.38
CA GLY A 130 -7.08 17.81 3.45
C GLY A 130 -7.79 16.47 3.66
N ALA A 131 -7.17 15.51 4.35
CA ALA A 131 -7.80 14.22 4.64
C ALA A 131 -8.73 14.34 5.86
N ASN A 132 -10.03 14.44 5.59
CA ASN A 132 -11.06 14.60 6.61
C ASN A 132 -11.40 13.23 7.24
N ILE A 133 -10.47 12.65 8.01
CA ILE A 133 -10.67 11.33 8.68
C ILE A 133 -10.92 11.49 10.19
N CYS A 134 -11.19 12.71 10.66
CA CYS A 134 -11.49 12.96 12.07
C CYS A 134 -12.90 12.52 12.52
N GLU A 135 -13.74 11.95 11.65
CA GLU A 135 -15.06 11.45 12.05
C GLU A 135 -15.13 9.92 12.24
N ALA A 136 -14.02 9.18 12.05
CA ALA A 136 -14.01 7.71 12.17
C ALA A 136 -13.34 7.15 13.45
N PHE A 137 -13.02 8.00 14.45
CA PHE A 137 -12.49 7.57 15.75
C PHE A 137 -13.22 8.22 16.94
#